data_AF-A0A8J4TRF7-F1
#
_entry.id   AF-A0A8J4TRF7-F1
#
_cell.length_a   1.000
_cell.length_b   1.000
_cell.length_c   1.000
_cell.angle_alpha   90.00
_cell.angle_beta   90.00
_cell.angle_gamma   90.00
#
_symmetry.space_group_name_H-M   'P 1'
#
loop_
_entity.id
_entity.type
_entity.pdbx_description
1 polymer ?
#
loop_
_entity_poly.entity_id
_entity_poly.type
_entity_poly.pdbx_seq_one_letter_code
_entity_poly.pdbx_strand_id
1 'polypeptide(L)'
;MTGETRSTEEAPEVRPNVMATRASRDWIVGTILAVIAAIVFFKTTKATMHDFDYTGRIASALLQGHLGLDRNPGSWLNELVPLEGKYYSAFPLGAVLSVLPVALFQQAGWIHSFPAQFLTALIAGLCVFFFFGLSSVEIKSISRRIHPASRCYQTKPCRLLHAYDARNHAGQNDY
;
A
#
# COMPACT_ATOMS: atom_id res chain seq x y z
N MET A 1 30.70 31.23 -48.32
CA MET A 1 30.17 31.50 -46.97
C MET A 1 28.67 31.25 -47.01
N THR A 2 28.24 30.02 -46.74
CA THR A 2 26.81 29.64 -46.64
C THR A 2 26.59 29.20 -45.21
N GLY A 3 25.89 30.04 -44.44
CA GLY A 3 25.64 29.81 -43.02
C GLY A 3 24.59 28.73 -42.81
N GLU A 4 24.93 27.75 -41.96
CA GLU A 4 23.98 26.85 -41.32
C GLU A 4 23.07 27.64 -40.37
N THR A 5 21.77 27.64 -40.61
CA THR A 5 20.78 27.91 -39.56
C THR A 5 20.38 26.58 -38.93
N ARG A 6 21.06 26.25 -37.83
CA ARG A 6 20.70 25.14 -36.93
C ARG A 6 19.52 25.58 -36.08
N SER A 7 18.32 25.11 -36.40
CA SER A 7 17.15 25.26 -35.53
C SER A 7 17.41 24.52 -34.22
N THR A 8 17.68 25.27 -33.15
CA THR A 8 17.65 24.76 -31.79
C THR A 8 16.21 24.48 -31.40
N GLU A 9 15.88 23.19 -31.33
CA GLU A 9 14.68 22.66 -30.68
C GLU A 9 14.76 22.99 -29.19
N GLU A 10 14.26 24.16 -28.79
CA GLU A 10 14.09 24.52 -27.38
C GLU A 10 13.07 23.57 -26.75
N ALA A 11 13.55 22.72 -25.83
CA ALA A 11 12.69 21.91 -24.99
C ALA A 11 11.71 22.82 -24.22
N PRO A 12 10.42 22.46 -24.13
CA PRO A 12 9.42 23.34 -23.53
C PRO A 12 9.73 23.57 -22.05
N GLU A 13 9.98 24.82 -21.69
CA GLU A 13 10.20 25.28 -20.32
C GLU A 13 8.93 25.01 -19.48
N VAL A 14 8.96 23.96 -18.66
CA VAL A 14 7.86 23.59 -17.78
C VAL A 14 7.78 24.60 -16.64
N ARG A 15 6.80 25.50 -16.70
CA ARG A 15 6.60 26.55 -15.69
C ARG A 15 6.48 25.96 -14.28
N PRO A 16 7.27 26.42 -13.29
CA PRO A 16 7.30 25.86 -11.93
C PRO A 16 5.95 25.89 -11.22
N ASN A 17 5.10 26.87 -11.55
CA ASN A 17 3.76 27.02 -10.99
C ASN A 17 2.80 25.85 -11.35
N VAL A 18 3.02 25.19 -12.51
CA VAL A 18 2.22 24.03 -12.94
C VAL A 18 2.63 22.75 -12.20
N MET A 19 3.90 22.61 -11.83
CA MET A 19 4.37 21.48 -11.02
C MET A 19 3.89 21.60 -9.56
N ALA A 20 3.98 22.79 -8.97
CA ALA A 20 3.51 23.03 -7.60
C ALA A 20 2.01 22.77 -7.42
N THR A 21 1.19 23.20 -8.38
CA THR A 21 -0.27 22.97 -8.37
C THR A 21 -0.63 21.50 -8.53
N ARG A 22 0.08 20.74 -9.37
CA ARG A 22 -0.10 19.28 -9.50
C ARG A 22 0.30 18.55 -8.22
N ALA A 23 1.44 18.89 -7.63
CA ALA A 23 1.91 18.27 -6.39
C ALA A 23 0.93 18.52 -5.23
N SER A 24 0.42 19.76 -5.11
CA SER A 24 -0.59 20.11 -4.10
C SER A 24 -1.90 19.33 -4.29
N ARG A 25 -2.39 19.23 -5.54
CA ARG A 25 -3.60 18.47 -5.85
C ARG A 25 -3.44 16.99 -5.53
N ASP A 26 -2.32 16.38 -5.93
CA ASP A 26 -2.07 14.95 -5.68
C ASP A 26 -1.97 14.68 -4.17
N TRP A 27 -1.34 15.57 -3.39
CA TRP A 27 -1.35 15.50 -1.93
C TRP A 27 -2.78 15.54 -1.35
N ILE A 28 -3.62 16.48 -1.78
CA ILE A 28 -4.99 16.62 -1.32
C ILE A 28 -5.80 15.34 -1.63
N VAL A 29 -5.71 14.83 -2.86
CA VAL A 29 -6.41 13.61 -3.27
C VAL A 29 -5.93 12.41 -2.45
N GLY A 30 -4.62 12.26 -2.27
CA GLY A 30 -4.04 11.20 -1.45
C GLY A 30 -4.54 11.25 0.00
N THR A 31 -4.60 12.44 0.61
CA THR A 31 -5.14 12.62 1.96
C THR A 31 -6.61 12.27 2.04
N ILE A 32 -7.44 12.70 1.08
CA ILE A 32 -8.87 12.36 1.06
C ILE A 32 -9.08 10.85 0.98
N LEU A 33 -8.35 10.17 0.09
CA LEU A 33 -8.42 8.71 -0.05
C LEU A 33 -7.97 7.98 1.23
N ALA A 34 -6.90 8.46 1.87
CA ALA A 34 -6.42 7.92 3.13
C ALA A 34 -7.44 8.06 4.27
N VAL A 35 -8.10 9.22 4.37
CA VAL A 35 -9.15 9.46 5.37
C VAL A 35 -10.37 8.57 5.12
N ILE A 36 -10.81 8.44 3.86
CA ILE A 36 -11.93 7.53 3.51
C ILE A 36 -11.58 6.09 3.91
N ALA A 37 -10.38 5.62 3.54
CA ALA A 37 -9.94 4.27 3.90
C ALA A 37 -9.89 4.08 5.42
N ALA A 38 -9.32 5.03 6.16
CA ALA A 38 -9.28 4.98 7.62
C ALA A 38 -10.69 4.90 8.22
N ILE A 39 -11.65 5.71 7.75
CA ILE A 39 -13.04 5.69 8.22
C ILE A 39 -13.70 4.35 7.94
N VAL A 40 -13.56 3.83 6.71
CA VAL A 40 -14.12 2.53 6.31
C VAL A 40 -13.57 1.43 7.22
N PHE A 41 -12.25 1.33 7.36
CA PHE A 41 -11.62 0.31 8.19
C PHE A 41 -11.92 0.47 9.68
N PHE A 42 -12.04 1.70 10.18
CA PHE A 42 -12.46 1.96 11.55
C PHE A 42 -13.87 1.41 11.83
N LYS A 43 -14.79 1.56 10.87
CA LYS A 43 -16.18 1.10 11.00
C LYS A 43 -16.34 -0.39 10.75
N THR A 44 -15.51 -1.00 9.89
CA THR A 44 -15.63 -2.42 9.52
C THR A 44 -14.82 -3.35 10.43
N THR A 45 -13.78 -2.85 11.08
CA THR A 45 -12.95 -3.65 11.99
C THR A 45 -13.69 -3.89 13.30
N LYS A 46 -13.77 -5.15 13.75
CA LYS A 46 -14.32 -5.49 15.06
C LYS A 46 -13.39 -4.98 16.17
N ALA A 47 -13.96 -4.31 17.18
CA ALA A 47 -13.22 -3.72 18.30
C ALA A 47 -12.38 -4.75 19.07
N THR A 48 -12.92 -5.94 19.22
CA THR A 48 -12.28 -7.06 19.91
C THR A 48 -11.82 -8.06 18.88
N MET A 49 -10.57 -7.92 18.44
CA MET A 49 -9.84 -8.98 17.75
C MET A 49 -9.48 -10.07 18.77
N HIS A 50 -10.50 -10.73 19.32
CA HIS A 50 -10.37 -11.75 20.37
C HIS A 50 -9.40 -12.87 19.92
N ASP A 51 -9.43 -13.23 18.63
CA ASP A 51 -8.59 -14.26 18.04
C ASP A 51 -7.10 -13.86 17.94
N PHE A 52 -6.76 -12.57 18.08
CA PHE A 52 -5.39 -12.06 18.00
C PHE A 52 -4.85 -11.60 19.37
N ASP A 53 -5.64 -11.71 20.44
CA ASP A 53 -5.24 -11.21 21.75
C ASP A 53 -4.08 -12.01 22.37
N TYR A 54 -3.81 -13.21 21.86
CA TYR A 54 -2.86 -14.15 22.45
C TYR A 54 -1.43 -13.62 22.44
N THR A 55 -1.05 -12.87 21.41
CA THR A 55 0.27 -12.23 21.34
C THR A 55 0.37 -11.19 22.47
N GLY A 56 -0.72 -10.48 22.77
CA GLY A 56 -0.83 -9.58 23.93
C GLY A 56 -0.84 -10.32 25.27
N ARG A 57 -1.49 -11.48 25.36
CA ARG A 57 -1.47 -12.34 26.57
C ARG A 57 -0.07 -12.86 26.87
N ILE A 58 0.65 -13.33 25.85
CA ILE A 58 2.05 -13.77 25.98
C ILE A 58 2.96 -12.60 26.31
N ALA A 59 2.76 -11.43 25.71
CA ALA A 59 3.51 -10.22 26.08
C ALA A 59 3.26 -9.82 27.54
N SER A 60 2.02 -9.94 28.02
CA SER A 60 1.68 -9.69 29.43
C SER A 60 2.31 -10.72 30.37
N ALA A 61 2.31 -12.01 29.97
CA ALA A 61 3.00 -13.07 30.71
C ALA A 61 4.51 -12.79 30.78
N LEU A 62 5.12 -12.36 29.67
CA LEU A 62 6.54 -12.01 29.59
C LEU A 62 6.89 -10.85 30.54
N LEU A 63 6.03 -9.81 30.61
CA LEU A 63 6.18 -8.71 31.56
C LEU A 63 6.10 -9.16 33.03
N GLN A 64 5.39 -10.25 33.29
CA GLN A 64 5.29 -10.87 34.63
C GLN A 64 6.41 -11.90 34.89
N GLY A 65 7.35 -12.07 33.97
CA GLY A 65 8.46 -13.04 34.09
C GLY A 65 8.11 -14.46 33.64
N HIS A 66 6.97 -14.67 32.99
CA HIS A 66 6.53 -15.97 32.49
C HIS A 66 6.72 -16.08 30.97
N LEU A 67 7.32 -17.17 30.49
CA LEU A 67 7.53 -17.43 29.06
C LEU A 67 6.30 -18.05 28.36
N GLY A 68 5.30 -18.46 29.12
CA GLY A 68 4.10 -19.12 28.65
C GLY A 68 2.92 -18.88 29.58
N LEU A 69 1.73 -19.34 29.18
CA LEU A 69 0.52 -19.23 29.98
C LEU A 69 0.38 -20.46 30.88
N ASP A 70 -0.01 -20.23 32.14
CA ASP A 70 -0.23 -21.31 33.13
C ASP A 70 -1.66 -21.89 33.06
N ARG A 71 -2.56 -21.30 32.26
CA ARG A 71 -3.94 -21.77 32.06
C ARG A 71 -4.18 -22.10 30.60
N ASN A 72 -4.96 -23.15 30.36
CA ASN A 72 -5.39 -23.53 29.02
C ASN A 72 -6.16 -22.34 28.40
N PRO A 73 -5.69 -21.77 27.28
CA PRO A 73 -6.30 -20.61 26.65
C PRO A 73 -7.66 -20.88 25.98
N GLY A 74 -8.09 -22.15 25.92
CA GLY A 74 -9.32 -22.57 25.23
C GLY A 74 -9.04 -23.06 23.81
N SER A 75 -10.00 -23.81 23.24
CA SER A 75 -9.86 -24.53 21.96
C SER A 75 -9.74 -23.63 20.71
N TRP A 76 -9.92 -22.33 20.86
CA TRP A 76 -9.73 -21.35 19.79
C TRP A 76 -8.25 -20.97 19.61
N LEU A 77 -7.40 -21.26 20.60
CA LEU A 77 -5.98 -20.91 20.60
C LEU A 77 -5.06 -22.11 20.39
N ASN A 78 -5.25 -22.77 19.24
CA ASN A 78 -4.53 -24.00 18.86
C ASN A 78 -3.04 -23.79 18.52
N GLU A 79 -2.57 -22.53 18.50
CA GLU A 79 -1.19 -22.18 18.14
C GLU A 79 -0.22 -22.23 19.34
N LEU A 80 -0.73 -22.47 20.56
CA LEU A 80 0.13 -22.67 21.72
C LEU A 80 0.55 -24.13 21.85
N VAL A 81 1.85 -24.34 22.05
CA VAL A 81 2.46 -25.65 22.25
C VAL A 81 2.43 -25.98 23.75
N PRO A 82 1.72 -27.03 24.18
CA PRO A 82 1.75 -27.48 25.56
C PRO A 82 3.09 -28.17 25.87
N LEU A 83 3.76 -27.75 26.93
CA LEU A 83 4.99 -28.36 27.43
C LEU A 83 5.05 -28.22 28.96
N GLU A 84 5.24 -29.33 29.67
CA GLU A 84 5.36 -29.37 31.15
C GLU A 84 4.20 -28.67 31.92
N GLY A 85 2.97 -28.75 31.40
CA GLY A 85 1.80 -28.12 32.02
C GLY A 85 1.68 -26.60 31.76
N LYS A 86 2.58 -26.02 30.96
CA LYS A 86 2.50 -24.64 30.47
C LYS A 86 2.22 -24.59 28.98
N TYR A 87 1.71 -23.45 28.52
CA TYR A 87 1.36 -23.22 27.11
C TYR A 87 2.26 -22.13 26.52
N TYR A 88 3.14 -22.53 25.60
CA TYR A 88 4.13 -21.64 24.98
C TYR A 88 3.71 -21.21 23.58
N SER A 89 4.09 -20.00 23.18
CA SER A 89 3.84 -19.54 21.81
C SER A 89 4.95 -19.99 20.87
N ALA A 90 4.57 -20.56 19.72
CA ALA A 90 5.50 -20.85 18.62
C ALA A 90 5.78 -19.60 17.73
N PHE A 91 5.17 -18.45 18.04
CA PHE A 91 5.32 -17.24 17.23
C PHE A 91 6.72 -16.62 17.36
N PRO A 92 7.18 -15.92 16.31
CA PRO A 92 8.42 -15.17 16.38
C PRO A 92 8.36 -14.15 17.52
N LEU A 93 9.41 -14.17 18.37
CA LEU A 93 9.56 -13.27 19.51
C LEU A 93 9.36 -11.79 19.13
N GLY A 94 9.76 -11.40 17.92
CA GLY A 94 9.57 -10.04 17.40
C GLY A 94 8.11 -9.57 17.37
N ALA A 95 7.16 -10.47 17.11
CA ALA A 95 5.72 -10.14 17.15
C ALA A 95 5.22 -9.89 18.58
N VAL A 96 5.76 -10.63 19.56
CA VAL A 96 5.46 -10.42 20.99
C VAL A 96 6.07 -9.09 21.47
N LEU A 97 7.30 -8.79 21.05
CA LEU A 97 7.97 -7.54 21.43
C LEU A 97 7.30 -6.30 20.82
N SER A 98 6.75 -6.40 19.61
CA SER A 98 6.08 -5.25 18.96
C SER A 98 4.80 -4.83 19.67
N VAL A 99 4.13 -5.74 20.39
CA VAL A 99 2.93 -5.46 21.17
C VAL A 99 3.21 -5.19 22.65
N LEU A 100 4.46 -5.33 23.11
CA LEU A 100 4.87 -5.09 24.48
C LEU A 100 4.52 -3.69 25.00
N PRO A 101 4.64 -2.59 24.21
CA PRO A 101 4.20 -1.27 24.66
C PRO A 101 2.70 -1.22 24.99
N VAL A 102 1.88 -1.92 24.22
CA VAL A 102 0.43 -2.00 24.48
C VAL A 102 0.15 -2.77 25.75
N ALA A 103 0.86 -3.89 25.98
CA ALA A 103 0.76 -4.67 27.21
C ALA A 103 1.19 -3.85 28.45
N LEU A 104 2.23 -3.01 28.34
CA LEU A 104 2.64 -2.09 29.39
C LEU A 104 1.54 -1.07 29.74
N PHE A 105 0.90 -0.47 28.73
CA PHE A 105 -0.22 0.45 28.95
C PHE A 105 -1.45 -0.24 29.55
N GLN A 106 -1.67 -1.51 29.23
CA GLN A 106 -2.73 -2.32 29.85
C GLN A 106 -2.41 -2.61 31.33
N GLN A 107 -1.16 -2.98 31.63
CA GLN A 107 -0.71 -3.22 33.01
C GLN A 107 -0.75 -1.94 33.87
N ALA A 108 -0.48 -0.78 33.28
CA ALA A 108 -0.61 0.52 33.93
C ALA A 108 -2.07 1.00 34.09
N GLY A 109 -3.05 0.26 33.54
CA GLY A 109 -4.47 0.59 33.62
C GLY A 109 -4.93 1.72 32.70
N TRP A 110 -4.08 2.21 31.78
CA TRP A 110 -4.41 3.32 30.88
C TRP A 110 -5.30 2.89 29.73
N ILE A 111 -5.19 1.63 29.32
CA ILE A 111 -5.96 1.06 28.21
C ILE A 111 -6.54 -0.27 28.69
N HIS A 112 -7.85 -0.47 28.52
CA HIS A 112 -8.51 -1.70 28.97
C HIS A 112 -8.65 -2.75 27.86
N SER A 113 -8.46 -2.38 26.60
CA SER A 113 -8.62 -3.27 25.45
C SER A 113 -7.66 -2.90 24.33
N PHE A 114 -7.18 -3.89 23.58
CA PHE A 114 -6.30 -3.64 22.45
C PHE A 114 -7.02 -2.74 21.41
N PRO A 115 -6.47 -1.57 21.02
CA PRO A 115 -7.16 -0.61 20.16
C PRO A 115 -7.10 -1.02 18.67
N ALA A 116 -7.56 -2.24 18.38
CA ALA A 116 -7.53 -2.87 17.06
C ALA A 116 -8.08 -1.97 15.96
N GLN A 117 -9.27 -1.39 16.19
CA GLN A 117 -9.94 -0.51 15.24
C GLN A 117 -9.11 0.71 14.86
N PHE A 118 -8.53 1.39 15.86
CA PHE A 118 -7.74 2.58 15.63
C PHE A 118 -6.44 2.24 14.89
N LEU A 119 -5.76 1.17 15.31
CA LEU A 119 -4.51 0.73 14.70
C LEU A 119 -4.72 0.29 13.24
N THR A 120 -5.74 -0.52 12.97
CA THR A 120 -6.08 -0.97 11.61
C THR A 120 -6.49 0.20 10.72
N ALA A 121 -7.29 1.14 11.23
CA ALA A 121 -7.68 2.34 10.48
C ALA A 121 -6.48 3.22 10.13
N LEU A 122 -5.58 3.44 11.08
CA LEU A 122 -4.37 4.23 10.89
C LEU A 122 -3.45 3.58 9.83
N ILE A 123 -3.18 2.27 9.96
CA ILE A 123 -2.35 1.53 9.01
C ILE A 123 -2.97 1.57 7.61
N ALA A 124 -4.27 1.32 7.49
CA ALA A 124 -4.96 1.37 6.19
C ALA A 124 -4.84 2.74 5.53
N GLY A 125 -5.08 3.83 6.29
CA GLY A 125 -4.93 5.20 5.80
C GLY A 125 -3.50 5.50 5.35
N LEU A 126 -2.50 5.14 6.16
CA LEU A 126 -1.08 5.33 5.84
C LEU A 126 -0.67 4.55 4.59
N CYS A 127 -1.10 3.30 4.46
CA CYS A 127 -0.84 2.48 3.27
C CYS A 127 -1.44 3.12 2.01
N VAL A 128 -2.71 3.56 2.07
CA VAL A 128 -3.37 4.21 0.92
C VAL A 128 -2.65 5.50 0.54
N PHE A 129 -2.30 6.34 1.52
CA PHE A 129 -1.54 7.55 1.28
C PHE A 129 -0.18 7.25 0.62
N PHE A 130 0.57 6.31 1.19
CA PHE A 130 1.89 5.93 0.71
C PHE A 130 1.85 5.34 -0.71
N PHE A 131 0.95 4.41 -0.99
CA PHE A 131 0.82 3.81 -2.32
C PHE A 131 0.29 4.80 -3.36
N PHE A 132 -0.61 5.70 -2.97
CA PHE A 132 -1.01 6.80 -3.84
C PHE A 132 0.19 7.70 -4.16
N GLY A 133 1.00 8.05 -3.15
CA GLY A 133 2.25 8.78 -3.31
C GLY A 133 3.23 8.07 -4.25
N LEU A 134 3.45 6.76 -4.12
CA LEU A 134 4.30 5.99 -5.04
C LEU A 134 3.75 5.99 -6.46
N SER A 135 2.44 5.86 -6.63
CA SER A 135 1.81 5.95 -7.95
C SER A 135 2.00 7.34 -8.57
N SER A 136 2.27 8.36 -7.74
CA SER A 136 2.48 9.74 -8.17
C SER A 136 3.80 10.00 -8.87
N VAL A 137 4.82 9.20 -8.54
CA VAL A 137 6.21 9.36 -9.01
C VAL A 137 6.38 8.86 -10.45
N GLU A 138 5.61 7.85 -10.88
CA GLU A 138 5.49 7.54 -12.31
C GLU A 138 4.64 8.63 -12.99
N ILE A 139 5.18 9.27 -14.04
CA ILE A 139 4.52 10.29 -14.87
C ILE A 139 3.36 9.66 -15.68
N LYS A 140 2.35 9.13 -14.99
CA LYS A 140 1.13 8.57 -15.55
C LYS A 140 -0.06 9.41 -15.08
N SER A 141 -0.96 9.70 -16.02
CA SER A 141 -2.20 10.43 -15.78
C SER A 141 -3.01 9.85 -14.61
N ILE A 142 -3.62 10.72 -13.81
CA ILE A 142 -4.40 10.38 -12.60
C ILE A 142 -5.53 9.38 -12.89
N SER A 143 -6.14 9.43 -14.07
CA SER A 143 -7.18 8.49 -14.50
C SER A 143 -6.67 7.05 -14.61
N ARG A 144 -5.37 6.87 -14.93
CA ARG A 144 -4.72 5.56 -15.05
C ARG A 144 -4.31 4.98 -13.69
N ARG A 145 -4.36 5.77 -12.62
CA ARG A 145 -4.10 5.36 -11.22
C ARG A 145 -5.35 4.83 -10.51
N ILE A 146 -6.53 5.30 -10.92
CA ILE A 146 -7.83 4.94 -10.32
C ILE A 146 -8.51 3.79 -11.09
N HIS A 147 -8.28 3.67 -12.40
CA HIS A 147 -8.77 2.54 -13.20
C HIS A 147 -7.62 1.59 -13.56
N PRO A 148 -7.62 0.32 -13.09
CA PRO A 148 -6.65 -0.69 -13.52
C PRO A 148 -6.82 -1.13 -14.99
N ALA A 149 -7.89 -0.68 -15.66
CA ALA A 149 -8.28 -1.16 -16.98
C ALA A 149 -7.88 -0.22 -18.11
N SER A 150 -6.60 -0.23 -18.50
CA SER A 150 -6.21 0.06 -19.89
C SER A 150 -4.75 -0.32 -20.14
N ARG A 151 -4.42 -1.60 -19.95
CA ARG A 151 -3.16 -2.17 -20.44
C ARG A 151 -3.38 -2.73 -21.86
N CYS A 152 -3.72 -1.85 -22.81
CA CYS A 152 -3.65 -2.12 -24.25
C CYS A 152 -3.57 -0.75 -24.95
N TYR A 153 -2.81 -0.66 -26.04
CA TYR A 153 -2.64 0.51 -26.91
C TYR A 153 -1.73 1.65 -26.42
N GLN A 154 -0.42 1.40 -26.29
CA GLN A 154 0.56 2.44 -26.68
C GLN A 154 1.98 1.93 -26.97
N THR A 155 2.12 0.80 -27.65
CA THR A 155 3.32 0.51 -28.44
C THR A 155 2.99 0.78 -29.91
N LYS A 156 3.32 1.98 -30.40
CA LYS A 156 3.55 2.14 -31.85
C LYS A 156 4.90 1.45 -32.13
N PRO A 157 4.93 0.54 -33.11
CA PRO A 157 5.23 1.00 -34.47
C PRO A 157 4.28 0.38 -35.49
N CYS A 158 3.10 0.96 -35.68
CA CYS A 158 2.28 0.72 -36.87
C CYS A 158 2.38 1.94 -37.82
N ARG A 159 3.61 2.27 -38.22
CA ARG A 159 3.88 3.29 -39.27
C ARG A 159 4.80 2.75 -40.36
N LEU A 160 4.76 1.43 -40.58
CA LEU A 160 5.56 0.76 -41.63
C LEU A 160 4.76 -0.21 -42.49
N LEU A 161 3.52 -0.60 -42.11
CA LEU A 161 2.70 -1.49 -42.93
C LEU A 161 1.84 -0.81 -44.01
N HIS A 162 1.69 0.52 -43.98
CA HIS A 162 0.97 1.24 -45.05
C HIS A 162 1.83 1.60 -46.26
N ALA A 163 3.14 1.31 -46.25
CA ALA A 163 4.03 1.58 -47.38
C ALA A 163 4.29 0.35 -48.27
N TYR A 164 3.92 -0.86 -47.83
CA TYR A 164 4.12 -2.09 -48.60
C TYR A 164 2.94 -2.41 -49.54
N ASP A 165 1.74 -1.92 -49.20
CA ASP A 165 0.52 -2.21 -49.97
C ASP A 165 0.32 -1.25 -51.17
N ALA A 166 0.99 -0.09 -51.17
CA ALA A 166 0.89 0.90 -52.26
C ALA A 166 1.83 0.63 -53.45
N ARG A 167 2.78 -0.32 -53.34
CA ARG A 167 3.70 -0.66 -54.46
C ARG A 167 3.25 -1.83 -55.33
N ASN A 168 2.33 -2.67 -54.87
CA ASN A 168 1.93 -3.87 -55.62
C ASN A 168 0.74 -3.65 -56.57
N HIS A 169 0.19 -2.44 -56.64
CA HIS A 169 -0.92 -2.11 -57.55
C HIS A 169 -0.54 -1.25 -58.76
N ALA A 170 0.76 -0.99 -58.99
CA ALA A 170 1.25 -0.18 -60.11
C ALA A 170 1.97 -1.00 -61.21
N GLY A 171 1.66 -2.29 -61.34
CA GLY A 171 2.39 -3.20 -62.24
C GLY A 171 1.54 -4.12 -63.11
N GLN A 172 0.27 -3.77 -63.35
CA GLN A 172 -0.59 -4.60 -64.20
C GLN A 172 -1.67 -3.76 -64.87
N ASN A 173 -1.31 -3.13 -65.99
CA ASN A 173 -2.16 -2.84 -67.16
C ASN A 173 -1.39 -1.90 -68.12
N ASP A 174 -0.69 -2.48 -69.08
CA ASP A 174 -0.39 -1.84 -70.37
C ASP A 174 -0.49 -2.93 -71.45
N TYR A 175 -1.62 -2.93 -72.16
CA TYR A 175 -1.79 -3.39 -73.54
C TYR A 175 -2.12 -2.15 -74.36
#